data_AF-A0A2R6PP64-F1
#
_entry.id   AF-A0A2R6PP64-F1
#
_cell.length_a   1.000
_cell.length_b   1.000
_cell.length_c   1.000
_cell.angle_alpha   90.00
_cell.angle_beta   90.00
_cell.angle_gamma   90.00
#
_symmetry.space_group_name_H-M   'P 1'
#
loop_
_entity.id
_entity.type
_entity.pdbx_description
1 polymer ?
#
loop_
_entity_poly.entity_id
_entity_poly.type
_entity_poly.pdbx_seq_one_letter_code
_entity_poly.pdbx_strand_id
1 'polypeptide(L)'
;MLQESNVVKFIKDSSVMRPGYYIGIDAHKKPVILGIHGTHTVSDLITDIVSSSHEEVTFEGYSICFGTAESARWFLNHEMGTIKKCLDKHKGFRLRLVGHSLEGATASLLAIMLRKKSSKELGFSPDIVTSIGYATPPCVS
;
A
#
# COMPACT_ATOMS: atom_id res chain seq x y z
N MET A 1 -16.24 5.20 -11.07
CA MET A 1 -15.97 3.79 -10.70
C MET A 1 -14.87 3.31 -11.63
N LEU A 2 -13.82 2.66 -11.11
CA LEU A 2 -12.73 2.16 -11.95
C LEU A 2 -13.28 1.08 -12.87
N GLN A 3 -13.13 1.25 -14.19
CA GLN A 3 -13.50 0.20 -15.14
C GLN A 3 -12.37 -0.83 -15.21
N GLU A 4 -12.69 -2.11 -15.41
CA GLU A 4 -11.69 -3.19 -15.52
C GLU A 4 -10.67 -2.92 -16.63
N SER A 5 -11.10 -2.27 -17.72
CA SER A 5 -10.22 -1.84 -18.83
C SER A 5 -9.09 -0.91 -18.41
N ASN A 6 -9.22 -0.27 -17.24
CA ASN A 6 -8.23 0.68 -16.72
C ASN A 6 -7.34 0.06 -15.64
N VAL A 7 -7.43 -1.26 -15.42
CA VAL A 7 -6.51 -2.01 -14.55
C VAL A 7 -5.25 -2.32 -15.34
N VAL A 8 -4.13 -1.77 -14.88
CA VAL A 8 -2.80 -1.97 -15.48
C VAL A 8 -2.19 -3.28 -15.01
N LYS A 9 -2.44 -3.65 -13.75
CA LYS A 9 -1.91 -4.86 -13.13
C LYS A 9 -2.91 -5.36 -12.11
N PHE A 10 -3.13 -6.66 -12.09
CA PHE A 10 -3.98 -7.35 -11.12
C PHE A 10 -3.25 -8.62 -10.67
N ILE A 11 -2.98 -8.72 -9.37
CA ILE A 11 -2.40 -9.90 -8.74
C ILE A 11 -3.42 -10.43 -7.74
N LYS A 12 -4.03 -11.56 -8.10
CA LYS A 12 -5.05 -12.23 -7.29
C LYS A 12 -4.44 -13.02 -6.14
N ASP A 13 -3.31 -13.68 -6.41
CA ASP A 13 -2.67 -14.55 -5.46
C ASP A 13 -2.04 -13.72 -4.34
N SER A 14 -2.27 -14.18 -3.12
CA SER A 14 -1.71 -13.60 -1.91
C SER A 14 -0.89 -14.67 -1.21
N SER A 15 0.27 -14.26 -0.71
CA SER A 15 1.08 -15.09 0.17
C SER A 15 1.28 -14.37 1.49
N VAL A 16 1.86 -15.06 2.47
CA VAL A 16 2.28 -14.46 3.74
C VAL A 16 3.09 -13.18 3.45
N MET A 17 2.66 -12.04 4.01
CA MET A 17 3.24 -10.70 3.82
C MET A 17 3.23 -10.13 2.39
N ARG A 18 2.50 -10.74 1.46
CA ARG A 18 2.33 -10.25 0.09
C ARG A 18 0.84 -10.29 -0.26
N PRO A 19 0.08 -9.26 0.16
CA PRO A 19 -1.34 -9.21 -0.15
C PRO A 19 -1.54 -9.14 -1.67
N GLY A 20 -2.70 -9.63 -2.12
CA GLY A 20 -3.16 -9.41 -3.48
C GLY A 20 -3.36 -7.91 -3.70
N TYR A 21 -3.25 -7.46 -4.93
CA TYR A 21 -3.39 -6.03 -5.22
C TYR A 21 -3.70 -5.78 -6.67
N TYR A 22 -4.11 -4.54 -6.94
CA TYR A 22 -4.26 -4.05 -8.29
C TYR A 22 -3.72 -2.63 -8.43
N ILE A 23 -3.22 -2.31 -9.62
CA ILE A 23 -2.87 -0.96 -10.02
C ILE A 23 -3.83 -0.55 -11.12
N GLY A 24 -4.62 0.50 -10.87
CA GLY A 24 -5.62 1.02 -11.79
C GLY A 24 -5.43 2.50 -12.05
N ILE A 25 -6.01 2.99 -13.15
CA ILE A 25 -6.00 4.40 -13.52
C ILE A 25 -7.44 4.90 -13.62
N ASP A 26 -7.82 5.86 -12.78
CA ASP A 26 -9.11 6.52 -12.92
C ASP A 26 -8.93 7.81 -13.72
N ALA A 27 -9.24 7.76 -15.02
CA ALA A 27 -9.12 8.90 -15.92
C ALA A 27 -10.09 10.05 -15.57
N HIS A 28 -11.22 9.76 -14.92
CA HIS A 28 -12.22 10.77 -14.56
C HIS A 28 -11.78 11.58 -13.35
N LYS A 29 -11.33 10.90 -12.29
CA LYS A 29 -10.87 11.55 -11.05
C LYS A 29 -9.38 11.88 -11.08
N LYS A 30 -8.64 11.37 -12.06
CA LYS A 30 -7.19 11.51 -12.26
C LYS A 30 -6.27 10.94 -11.16
N PRO A 31 -6.59 9.86 -10.43
CA PRO A 31 -5.58 9.12 -9.67
C PRO A 31 -5.06 7.87 -10.39
N VAL A 32 -3.79 7.56 -10.14
CA VAL A 32 -3.28 6.18 -10.17
C VAL A 32 -3.61 5.56 -8.81
N ILE A 33 -4.27 4.42 -8.82
CA ILE A 33 -4.77 3.73 -7.61
C ILE A 33 -3.96 2.45 -7.41
N LEU A 34 -3.35 2.28 -6.24
CA LEU A 34 -2.88 1.00 -5.73
C LEU A 34 -3.89 0.51 -4.71
N GLY A 35 -4.71 -0.48 -5.08
CA GLY A 35 -5.64 -1.13 -4.16
C GLY A 35 -5.00 -2.39 -3.58
N ILE A 36 -4.85 -2.45 -2.27
CA ILE A 36 -4.30 -3.58 -1.52
C ILE A 36 -5.46 -4.40 -0.98
N HIS A 37 -5.45 -5.70 -1.27
CA HIS A 37 -6.47 -6.67 -0.86
C HIS A 37 -5.81 -7.85 -0.17
N GLY A 38 -6.16 -8.09 1.08
CA GLY A 38 -5.73 -9.22 1.88
C GLY A 38 -6.56 -10.45 1.55
N THR A 39 -6.05 -11.62 1.96
CA THR A 39 -6.81 -12.86 1.94
C THR A 39 -8.07 -12.75 2.80
N HIS A 40 -9.14 -13.44 2.39
CA HIS A 40 -10.40 -13.56 3.13
C HIS A 40 -10.29 -14.28 4.49
N THR A 41 -9.10 -14.68 4.94
CA THR A 41 -8.86 -15.25 6.28
C THR A 41 -8.39 -14.18 7.25
N VAL A 42 -9.35 -13.39 7.73
CA VAL A 42 -9.21 -12.50 8.91
C VAL A 42 -8.68 -13.29 10.13
N SER A 43 -8.90 -14.61 10.15
CA SER A 43 -8.46 -15.54 11.20
C SER A 43 -6.94 -15.78 11.26
N ASP A 44 -6.20 -15.74 10.14
CA ASP A 44 -4.74 -15.94 10.16
C ASP A 44 -4.01 -14.70 10.75
N LEU A 45 -4.66 -13.53 10.71
CA LEU A 45 -4.12 -12.26 11.19
C LEU A 45 -4.19 -12.09 12.71
N ILE A 46 -5.19 -12.70 13.34
CA ILE A 46 -5.32 -12.66 14.80
C ILE A 46 -4.25 -13.56 15.44
N THR A 47 -3.85 -14.64 14.77
CA THR A 47 -2.81 -15.54 15.28
C THR A 47 -1.43 -14.88 15.34
N ASP A 48 -1.07 -14.02 14.37
CA ASP A 48 0.18 -13.27 14.45
C ASP A 48 0.17 -12.18 15.52
N ILE A 49 -0.97 -11.49 15.74
CA ILE A 49 -1.10 -10.48 16.80
C ILE A 49 -0.97 -11.10 18.20
N VAL A 50 -1.43 -12.34 18.38
CA VAL A 50 -1.42 -13.03 19.69
C VAL A 50 -0.13 -13.85 19.90
N SER A 51 0.57 -14.25 18.84
CA SER A 51 1.78 -15.09 18.95
C SER A 51 3.10 -14.31 18.86
N SER A 52 3.10 -13.04 18.43
CA SER A 52 4.33 -12.23 18.27
C SER A 52 4.67 -11.40 19.51
N SER A 53 4.78 -12.03 20.68
CA SER A 53 5.34 -11.39 21.88
C SER A 53 6.85 -11.06 21.75
N HIS A 54 7.46 -11.14 20.55
CA HIS A 54 8.92 -11.12 20.39
C HIS A 54 9.51 -10.37 19.18
N GLU A 55 8.75 -9.82 18.22
CA GLU A 55 9.35 -9.03 17.10
C GLU A 55 8.45 -7.88 16.64
N GLU A 56 8.25 -6.87 17.49
CA GLU A 56 7.72 -5.58 17.03
C GLU A 56 8.76 -4.88 16.14
N VAL A 57 8.40 -4.58 14.89
CA VAL A 57 9.27 -3.78 14.02
C VAL A 57 9.15 -2.33 14.46
N THR A 58 10.25 -1.76 14.95
CA THR A 58 10.28 -0.35 15.33
C THR A 58 10.49 0.52 14.09
N PHE A 59 9.52 1.37 13.76
CA PHE A 59 9.68 2.42 12.75
C PHE A 59 9.73 3.76 13.45
N GLU A 60 10.91 4.37 13.51
CA GLU A 60 11.15 5.65 14.22
C GLU A 60 10.70 5.65 15.68
N GLY A 61 10.88 4.53 16.38
CA GLY A 61 10.50 4.40 17.79
C GLY A 61 9.04 3.99 18.03
N TYR A 62 8.23 3.86 16.98
CA TYR A 62 6.86 3.34 17.07
C TYR A 62 6.79 1.86 16.74
N SER A 63 5.95 1.13 17.45
CA SER A 63 5.69 -0.28 17.19
C SER A 63 4.78 -0.45 15.98
N ILE A 64 5.19 -1.28 15.03
CA ILE A 64 4.41 -1.64 13.86
C ILE A 64 4.27 -3.17 13.81
N CYS A 65 3.06 -3.64 13.51
CA CYS A 65 2.82 -5.04 13.17
C CYS A 65 3.76 -5.48 12.04
N PHE A 66 4.59 -6.50 12.30
CA PHE A 66 5.61 -7.01 11.39
C PHE A 66 5.06 -7.27 9.98
N GLY A 67 3.89 -7.94 9.88
CA GLY A 67 3.24 -8.22 8.60
C GLY A 67 2.87 -6.96 7.79
N THR A 68 2.44 -5.90 8.48
CA THR A 68 2.14 -4.59 7.86
C THR A 68 3.40 -3.92 7.34
N ALA A 69 4.49 -3.94 8.13
CA ALA A 69 5.78 -3.37 7.77
C ALA A 69 6.39 -4.08 6.55
N GLU A 70 6.44 -5.41 6.57
CA GLU A 70 6.99 -6.20 5.47
C GLU A 70 6.17 -6.07 4.19
N SER A 71 4.84 -6.05 4.29
CA SER A 71 3.97 -5.82 3.12
C SER A 71 4.22 -4.45 2.49
N ALA A 72 4.31 -3.38 3.30
CA ALA A 72 4.59 -2.03 2.80
C ALA A 72 5.98 -1.95 2.15
N ARG A 73 6.99 -2.56 2.77
CA ARG A 73 8.36 -2.63 2.23
C ARG A 73 8.42 -3.41 0.92
N TRP A 74 7.63 -4.47 0.80
CA TRP A 74 7.53 -5.25 -0.44
C TRP A 74 7.02 -4.38 -1.60
N PHE A 75 5.92 -3.64 -1.42
CA PHE A 75 5.38 -2.73 -2.44
C PHE A 75 6.36 -1.63 -2.84
N LEU A 76 7.08 -1.08 -1.87
CA LEU A 76 8.10 -0.06 -2.10
C LEU A 76 9.25 -0.58 -2.99
N ASN A 77 9.60 -1.85 -2.88
CA ASN A 77 10.69 -2.45 -3.64
C ASN A 77 10.25 -3.01 -5.00
N HIS A 78 9.00 -3.47 -5.13
CA HIS A 78 8.55 -4.22 -6.32
C HIS A 78 7.63 -3.42 -7.25
N GLU A 79 6.77 -2.54 -6.72
CA GLU A 79 5.74 -1.87 -7.53
C GLU A 79 6.02 -0.41 -7.84
N MET A 80 7.06 0.19 -7.25
CA MET A 80 7.42 1.58 -7.55
C MET A 80 7.78 1.81 -9.01
N GLY A 81 8.38 0.81 -9.68
CA GLY A 81 8.65 0.87 -11.12
C GLY A 81 7.36 0.99 -11.94
N THR A 82 6.33 0.21 -11.62
CA THR A 82 5.03 0.24 -12.28
C THR A 82 4.31 1.57 -12.03
N ILE A 83 4.27 2.01 -10.78
CA ILE A 83 3.61 3.26 -10.37
C ILE A 83 4.28 4.47 -11.03
N LYS A 84 5.62 4.52 -11.04
CA LYS A 84 6.38 5.59 -11.70
C LYS A 84 6.05 5.67 -13.18
N LYS A 85 6.02 4.55 -13.90
CA LYS A 85 5.63 4.51 -15.33
C LYS A 85 4.21 5.03 -15.53
N CYS A 86 3.27 4.67 -14.66
CA CYS A 86 1.88 5.13 -14.76
C CYS A 86 1.77 6.64 -14.54
N LEU A 87 2.44 7.19 -13.53
CA LEU A 87 2.44 8.62 -13.22
C LEU A 87 3.21 9.45 -14.26
N ASP A 88 4.24 8.87 -14.87
CA ASP A 88 4.98 9.51 -15.96
C ASP A 88 4.11 9.65 -17.22
N LYS A 89 3.38 8.59 -17.57
CA LYS A 89 2.42 8.61 -18.69
C LYS A 89 1.21 9.54 -18.45
N HIS A 90 0.82 9.72 -17.19
CA HIS A 90 -0.35 10.52 -16.80
C HIS A 90 0.07 11.71 -15.92
N LYS A 91 0.71 12.71 -16.55
CA LYS A 91 1.16 13.92 -15.86
C LYS A 91 0.00 14.64 -15.17
N GLY A 92 0.23 15.08 -13.94
CA GLY A 92 -0.76 15.74 -13.09
C GLY A 92 -1.69 14.79 -12.33
N PHE A 93 -1.52 13.46 -12.47
CA PHE A 93 -2.29 12.49 -11.69
C PHE A 93 -1.73 12.37 -10.27
N ARG A 94 -2.60 12.04 -9.33
CA ARG A 94 -2.23 11.76 -7.94
C ARG A 94 -2.02 10.27 -7.72
N LEU A 95 -1.26 9.90 -6.69
CA LEU A 95 -1.17 8.51 -6.24
C LEU A 95 -2.14 8.29 -5.08
N ARG A 96 -2.99 7.28 -5.19
CA ARG A 96 -3.95 6.91 -4.15
C ARG A 96 -3.76 5.46 -3.75
N LEU A 97 -3.37 5.25 -2.50
CA LEU A 97 -3.25 3.94 -1.89
C LEU A 97 -4.55 3.63 -1.17
N VAL A 98 -5.15 2.46 -1.42
CA VAL A 98 -6.43 2.07 -0.84
C VAL A 98 -6.32 0.71 -0.21
N GLY A 99 -6.88 0.55 0.98
CA GLY A 99 -7.00 -0.74 1.65
C GLY A 99 -8.19 -0.77 2.61
N HIS A 100 -8.67 -1.97 2.90
CA HIS A 100 -9.67 -2.23 3.92
C HIS A 100 -8.98 -2.89 5.12
N SER A 101 -9.46 -2.70 6.35
CA SER A 101 -8.91 -3.32 7.55
C SER A 101 -7.37 -3.18 7.65
N LEU A 102 -6.63 -4.27 7.81
CA LEU A 102 -5.19 -4.28 7.95
C LEU A 102 -4.46 -3.75 6.72
N GLU A 103 -5.00 -3.98 5.53
CA GLU A 103 -4.45 -3.49 4.26
C GLU A 103 -4.52 -1.98 4.19
N GLY A 104 -5.48 -1.37 4.90
CA GLY A 104 -5.52 0.07 5.13
C GLY A 104 -4.34 0.56 5.98
N ALA A 105 -3.88 -0.25 6.95
CA ALA A 105 -2.69 0.05 7.73
C ALA A 105 -1.43 -0.06 6.87
N THR A 106 -1.34 -1.08 6.01
CA THR A 106 -0.26 -1.22 5.01
C THR A 106 -0.24 -0.04 4.05
N ALA A 107 -1.39 0.36 3.51
CA ALA A 107 -1.51 1.50 2.60
C ALA A 107 -1.08 2.82 3.28
N SER A 108 -1.42 2.99 4.56
CA SER A 108 -1.06 4.18 5.33
C SER A 108 0.44 4.22 5.63
N LEU A 109 1.02 3.09 6.05
CA LEU A 109 2.47 2.98 6.27
C LEU A 109 3.26 3.20 4.98
N LEU A 110 2.82 2.61 3.86
CA LEU A 110 3.43 2.84 2.55
C LEU A 110 3.36 4.32 2.17
N ALA A 111 2.23 5.01 2.42
CA ALA A 111 2.13 6.46 2.17
C ALA A 111 3.17 7.25 2.99
N ILE A 112 3.36 6.90 4.27
CA ILE A 112 4.36 7.53 5.14
C ILE A 112 5.77 7.29 4.58
N MET A 113 6.11 6.05 4.22
CA MET A 113 7.41 5.70 3.65
C MET A 113 7.69 6.47 2.34
N LEU A 114 6.68 6.61 1.48
CA LEU A 114 6.81 7.35 0.21
C LEU A 114 7.00 8.85 0.47
N ARG A 115 6.22 9.44 1.38
CA ARG A 115 6.32 10.88 1.71
C ARG A 115 7.68 11.29 2.27
N LYS A 116 8.42 10.35 2.86
CA LYS A 116 9.79 10.58 3.37
C LYS A 116 10.87 10.51 2.31
N LYS A 117 10.59 9.94 1.12
CA LYS A 117 11.56 9.85 0.04
C LYS A 117 11.61 11.14 -0.76
N SER A 118 12.74 11.38 -1.43
CA SER A 118 12.90 12.54 -2.31
C SER A 118 12.18 12.35 -3.64
N SER A 119 11.75 13.46 -4.26
CA SER A 119 11.16 13.44 -5.61
C SER A 119 12.10 12.83 -6.66
N LYS A 120 13.43 12.96 -6.46
CA LYS A 120 14.46 12.37 -7.34
C LYS A 120 14.46 10.85 -7.26
N GLU A 121 14.29 10.30 -6.06
CA GLU A 121 14.24 8.86 -5.83
C GLU A 121 12.95 8.25 -6.39
N LEU A 122 11.81 8.88 -6.12
CA LEU A 122 10.50 8.40 -6.58
C LEU A 122 10.24 8.64 -8.07
N GLY A 123 10.81 9.71 -8.63
CA GLY A 123 10.47 10.20 -9.97
C GLY A 123 9.11 10.92 -10.05
N PHE A 124 8.50 11.23 -8.90
CA PHE A 124 7.29 12.03 -8.77
C PHE A 124 7.31 12.76 -7.41
N SER A 125 6.52 13.83 -7.26
CA SER A 125 6.46 14.54 -5.97
C SER A 125 5.79 13.67 -4.90
N PRO A 126 6.40 13.47 -3.71
CA PRO A 126 5.78 12.74 -2.61
C PRO A 126 4.45 13.36 -2.11
N ASP A 127 4.22 14.65 -2.36
CA ASP A 127 3.01 15.37 -1.91
C ASP A 127 1.73 14.88 -2.62
N ILE A 128 1.87 14.24 -3.78
CA ILE A 128 0.73 13.73 -4.54
C ILE A 128 0.18 12.42 -3.96
N VAL A 129 0.89 11.81 -3.01
CA VAL A 129 0.55 10.53 -2.38
C VAL A 129 -0.54 10.73 -1.34
N THR A 130 -1.62 9.95 -1.44
CA THR A 130 -2.71 9.88 -0.47
C THR A 130 -3.02 8.43 -0.12
N SER A 131 -3.37 8.14 1.13
CA SER A 131 -3.92 6.86 1.56
C SER A 131 -5.40 7.01 1.92
N ILE A 132 -6.21 6.00 1.62
CA ILE A 132 -7.59 5.87 2.07
C ILE A 132 -7.74 4.48 2.68
N GLY A 133 -8.09 4.45 3.96
CA GLY A 133 -8.35 3.25 4.71
C GLY A 133 -9.82 3.14 5.09
N TYR A 134 -10.40 1.95 4.95
CA TYR A 134 -11.75 1.64 5.44
C TYR A 134 -11.64 0.62 6.57
N ALA A 135 -12.18 0.93 7.76
CA ALA A 135 -12.08 0.08 8.96
C ALA A 135 -10.62 -0.24 9.39
N THR A 136 -9.69 0.68 9.15
CA THR A 136 -8.26 0.50 9.40
C THR A 136 -7.92 0.51 10.90
N PRO A 137 -7.22 -0.51 11.44
CA PRO A 137 -6.65 -0.43 12.78
C PRO A 137 -5.44 0.52 12.81
N PRO A 138 -4.99 0.99 13.98
CA PRO A 138 -3.78 1.80 14.10
C PRO A 138 -2.57 1.12 13.43
N CYS A 139 -1.82 1.86 12.61
CA CYS A 139 -0.66 1.35 11.88
C CYS A 139 0.70 1.68 12.54
N VAL A 140 0.69 2.53 13.57
CA VAL A 140 1.81 2.93 14.42
C VAL A 140 1.27 3.10 15.84
N SER A 141 2.04 2.67 16.85
CA SER A 141 1.72 2.84 18.28
C SER A 141 2.92 3.37 19.03
#